data_AF-A0A382F7X5-F1
#
_entry.id   AF-A0A382F7X5-F1
#
_cell.length_a   1.000
_cell.length_b   1.000
_cell.length_c   1.000
_cell.angle_alpha   90.00
_cell.angle_beta   90.00
_cell.angle_gamma   90.00
#
_symmetry.space_group_name_H-M   'P 1'
#
loop_
_entity.id
_entity.type
_entity.pdbx_description
1 polymer ?
#
loop_
_entity_poly.entity_id
_entity_poly.type
_entity_poly.pdbx_seq_one_letter_code
_entity_poly.pdbx_strand_id
1 'polypeptide(L)'
;QTELIWIPPSPNIPDLETAIIYPGMCLIEGTNISEGRGTPKPFKWIGAPWINGKKLSQALNNFHLPGVVFVPKQFTPVTIPGKAEKPKFENKQCYGIELWVTDRNTYKSIDTGVLTLFSIYNMYPEKIIIEEDQLNKRWGDNKLYEKLTRGATTEELLDY
;
A
#
# COMPACT_ATOMS: atom_id res chain seq x y z
N GLN A 1 -8.88 6.21 23.81
CA GLN A 1 -9.32 4.90 23.27
C GLN A 1 -10.72 4.64 23.80
N THR A 2 -11.65 4.13 23.00
CA THR A 2 -13.11 4.12 23.34
C THR A 2 -13.61 2.82 23.98
N GLU A 3 -12.80 1.76 24.02
CA GLU A 3 -13.14 0.43 24.53
C GLU A 3 -14.27 -0.31 23.79
N LEU A 4 -14.81 0.26 22.72
CA LEU A 4 -15.83 -0.38 21.89
C LEU A 4 -15.24 -1.52 21.05
N ILE A 5 -16.06 -2.55 20.84
CA ILE A 5 -15.75 -3.65 19.92
C ILE A 5 -15.68 -3.11 18.49
N TRP A 6 -14.69 -3.57 17.72
CA TRP A 6 -14.58 -3.24 16.30
C TRP A 6 -15.65 -3.99 15.50
N ILE A 7 -16.59 -3.25 14.94
CA ILE A 7 -17.51 -3.75 13.90
C ILE A 7 -16.90 -3.35 12.55
N PRO A 8 -16.51 -4.31 11.69
CA PRO A 8 -15.92 -3.99 10.39
C PRO A 8 -16.85 -3.09 9.56
N PRO A 9 -16.41 -1.87 9.18
CA PRO A 9 -17.22 -0.98 8.34
C PRO A 9 -17.27 -1.45 6.87
N SER A 10 -16.36 -2.34 6.49
CA SER A 10 -16.26 -2.91 5.14
C SER A 10 -15.61 -4.30 5.21
N PRO A 11 -15.95 -5.22 4.29
CA PRO A 11 -15.29 -6.53 4.21
C PRO A 11 -13.76 -6.49 4.14
N ASN A 12 -13.18 -5.42 3.56
CA ASN A 12 -11.73 -5.23 3.46
C ASN A 12 -11.13 -4.30 4.51
N ILE A 13 -11.92 -3.82 5.48
CA ILE A 13 -11.43 -3.14 6.69
C ILE A 13 -11.81 -4.00 7.91
N PRO A 14 -11.20 -5.19 8.06
CA PRO A 14 -11.63 -6.17 9.05
C PRO A 14 -11.27 -5.78 10.49
N ASP A 15 -10.27 -4.91 10.68
CA ASP A 15 -9.74 -4.54 11.98
C ASP A 15 -9.33 -3.05 12.03
N LEU A 16 -9.14 -2.54 13.26
CA LEU A 16 -8.75 -1.15 13.51
C LEU A 16 -7.41 -0.78 12.86
N GLU A 17 -6.46 -1.71 12.82
CA GLU A 17 -5.15 -1.46 12.20
C GLU A 17 -5.29 -1.29 10.68
N THR A 18 -6.15 -2.06 10.00
CA THR A 18 -6.47 -1.81 8.60
C THR A 18 -7.10 -0.43 8.41
N ALA A 19 -7.97 0.01 9.31
CA ALA A 19 -8.55 1.35 9.24
C ALA A 19 -7.50 2.46 9.39
N ILE A 20 -6.48 2.24 10.21
CA ILE A 20 -5.37 3.18 10.43
C ILE A 20 -4.48 3.31 9.18
N ILE A 21 -4.17 2.22 8.50
CA ILE A 21 -3.27 2.24 7.33
C ILE A 21 -3.98 2.60 6.02
N TYR A 22 -5.29 2.37 5.94
CA TYR A 22 -6.07 2.52 4.71
C TYR A 22 -5.91 3.90 4.03
N PRO A 23 -5.92 5.05 4.73
CA PRO A 23 -5.86 6.36 4.08
C PRO A 23 -4.68 6.57 3.14
N GLY A 24 -3.51 5.99 3.45
CA GLY A 24 -2.35 6.04 2.55
C GLY A 24 -2.22 4.81 1.65
N MET A 25 -2.50 3.62 2.20
CA MET A 25 -2.31 2.38 1.44
C MET A 25 -3.36 2.17 0.36
N CYS A 26 -4.50 2.87 0.40
CA CYS A 26 -5.49 2.85 -0.68
C CYS A 26 -4.96 3.43 -1.99
N LEU A 27 -3.89 4.24 -1.98
CA LEU A 27 -3.25 4.74 -3.20
C LEU A 27 -2.77 3.61 -4.13
N ILE A 28 -2.37 2.47 -3.55
CA ILE A 28 -1.94 1.27 -4.29
C ILE A 28 -3.06 0.72 -5.19
N GLU A 29 -4.32 0.95 -4.83
CA GLU A 29 -5.45 0.51 -5.66
C GLU A 29 -5.42 1.15 -7.06
N GLY A 30 -4.88 2.36 -7.20
CA GLY A 30 -4.71 3.06 -8.49
C GLY A 30 -3.54 2.55 -9.34
N THR A 31 -3.03 1.35 -9.06
CA THR A 31 -1.91 0.74 -9.77
C THR A 31 -2.18 -0.72 -10.12
N ASN A 32 -1.31 -1.32 -10.93
CA ASN A 32 -1.33 -2.77 -11.16
C ASN A 32 -0.75 -3.60 -10.00
N ILE A 33 -0.47 -3.05 -8.82
CA ILE A 33 0.07 -3.76 -7.65
C ILE A 33 -1.09 -4.31 -6.81
N SER A 34 -0.97 -5.52 -6.26
CA SER A 34 -1.94 -6.04 -5.31
C SER A 34 -1.83 -5.30 -3.98
N GLU A 35 -2.93 -4.68 -3.57
CA GLU A 35 -3.12 -4.11 -2.22
C GLU A 35 -3.54 -5.17 -1.18
N GLY A 36 -3.37 -6.46 -1.46
CA GLY A 36 -3.64 -7.54 -0.50
C GLY A 36 -5.11 -7.95 -0.38
N ARG A 37 -6.02 -7.37 -1.19
CA ARG A 37 -7.37 -7.93 -1.37
C ARG A 37 -7.27 -9.36 -1.90
N GLY A 38 -8.22 -10.22 -1.50
CA GLY A 38 -8.15 -11.65 -1.78
C GLY A 38 -7.20 -12.41 -0.84
N THR A 39 -6.83 -11.80 0.29
CA THR A 39 -5.99 -12.42 1.33
C THR A 39 -6.56 -12.13 2.73
N PRO A 40 -6.03 -12.75 3.80
CA PRO A 40 -6.42 -12.42 5.17
C PRO A 40 -6.08 -10.99 5.62
N LYS A 41 -5.17 -10.27 4.93
CA LYS A 41 -4.58 -9.00 5.40
C LYS A 41 -4.65 -7.92 4.30
N PRO A 42 -5.86 -7.47 3.91
CA PRO A 42 -6.03 -6.40 2.93
C PRO A 42 -5.39 -5.10 3.41
N PHE A 43 -4.79 -4.36 2.48
CA PHE A 43 -4.01 -3.12 2.65
C PHE A 43 -2.74 -3.24 3.50
N LYS A 44 -2.57 -4.34 4.24
CA LYS A 44 -1.37 -4.67 5.01
C LYS A 44 -0.35 -5.42 4.17
N TRP A 45 -0.79 -6.21 3.20
CA TRP A 45 0.09 -6.92 2.27
C TRP A 45 0.08 -6.22 0.92
N ILE A 46 1.25 -5.76 0.48
CA ILE A 46 1.42 -5.07 -0.80
C ILE A 46 2.42 -5.84 -1.64
N GLY A 47 2.09 -6.13 -2.89
CA GLY A 47 2.98 -6.93 -3.71
C GLY A 47 2.52 -7.19 -5.14
N ALA A 48 3.44 -7.74 -5.91
CA ALA A 48 3.21 -8.21 -7.27
C ALA A 48 4.14 -9.39 -7.57
N PRO A 49 3.88 -10.21 -8.60
CA PRO A 49 4.74 -11.34 -8.95
C PRO A 49 6.19 -10.97 -9.29
N TRP A 50 6.43 -9.71 -9.65
CA TRP A 50 7.71 -9.20 -10.10
C TRP A 50 8.50 -8.39 -9.06
N ILE A 51 7.96 -8.20 -7.86
CA ILE A 51 8.62 -7.44 -6.80
C ILE A 51 9.60 -8.32 -6.03
N ASN A 52 10.79 -7.81 -5.72
CA ASN A 52 11.67 -8.38 -4.70
C ASN A 52 11.30 -7.81 -3.32
N GLY A 53 10.60 -8.61 -2.50
CA GLY A 53 10.12 -8.18 -1.18
C GLY A 53 11.22 -7.81 -0.19
N LYS A 54 12.39 -8.45 -0.26
CA LYS A 54 13.54 -8.11 0.60
C LYS A 54 14.09 -6.73 0.26
N LYS A 55 14.30 -6.43 -1.03
CA LYS A 55 14.78 -5.11 -1.45
C LYS A 55 13.76 -4.01 -1.14
N LEU A 56 12.47 -4.27 -1.37
CA LEU A 56 11.41 -3.29 -1.11
C LEU A 56 11.28 -2.97 0.38
N SER A 57 11.24 -4.00 1.24
CA SER A 57 11.21 -3.78 2.71
C SER A 57 12.44 -3.02 3.20
N GLN A 58 13.63 -3.35 2.71
CA GLN A 58 14.86 -2.61 3.05
C GLN A 58 14.78 -1.14 2.63
N ALA A 59 14.36 -0.86 1.39
CA ALA A 59 14.20 0.50 0.91
C ALA A 59 13.22 1.30 1.78
N LEU A 60 12.09 0.71 2.14
CA LEU A 60 11.07 1.38 2.96
C LEU A 60 11.52 1.60 4.41
N ASN A 61 12.17 0.60 5.02
CA ASN A 61 12.71 0.74 6.37
C ASN A 61 13.82 1.80 6.45
N ASN A 62 14.56 2.06 5.35
CA ASN A 62 15.59 3.11 5.30
C ASN A 62 15.01 4.53 5.34
N PHE A 63 13.71 4.73 5.10
CA PHE A 63 13.08 6.04 5.32
C PHE A 63 12.87 6.34 6.80
N HIS A 64 13.02 5.36 7.70
CA HIS A 64 12.81 5.52 9.14
C HIS A 64 11.45 6.14 9.47
N LEU A 65 10.40 5.74 8.74
CA LEU A 65 9.04 6.20 8.97
C LEU A 65 8.62 5.85 10.42
N PRO A 66 8.07 6.82 11.17
CA PRO A 66 7.68 6.59 12.55
C PRO A 66 6.50 5.61 12.63
N GLY A 67 6.50 4.76 13.66
CA GLY A 67 5.36 3.90 14.01
C GLY A 67 5.08 2.75 13.03
N VAL A 68 5.99 2.43 12.10
CA VAL A 68 5.82 1.34 11.14
C VAL A 68 7.13 0.61 10.86
N VAL A 69 7.05 -0.70 10.63
CA VAL A 69 8.14 -1.50 10.03
C VAL A 69 7.59 -2.33 8.87
N PHE A 70 8.45 -2.58 7.88
CA PHE A 70 8.11 -3.32 6.67
C PHE A 70 8.85 -4.66 6.67
N VAL A 71 8.12 -5.76 6.53
CA VAL A 71 8.67 -7.13 6.54
C VAL A 71 8.45 -7.77 5.16
N PRO A 72 9.43 -8.48 4.58
CA PRO A 72 9.23 -9.19 3.32
C PRO A 72 8.04 -10.16 3.41
N LYS A 73 7.16 -10.15 2.41
CA LYS A 73 5.99 -11.02 2.36
C LYS A 73 5.83 -11.72 1.02
N GLN A 74 5.43 -12.99 1.10
CA GLN A 74 4.93 -13.79 -0.02
C GLN A 74 3.46 -14.11 0.24
N PHE A 75 2.60 -13.91 -0.76
CA PHE A 75 1.17 -14.18 -0.67
C PHE A 75 0.55 -14.43 -2.05
N THR A 76 -0.57 -15.15 -2.08
CA THR A 76 -1.32 -15.45 -3.31
C THR A 76 -2.76 -14.97 -3.13
N PRO A 77 -3.18 -13.89 -3.81
CA PRO A 77 -4.56 -13.45 -3.78
C PRO A 77 -5.50 -14.48 -4.40
N VAL A 78 -6.65 -14.72 -3.76
CA VAL A 78 -7.72 -15.59 -4.27
C VAL A 78 -9.06 -14.88 -4.20
N THR A 79 -10.01 -15.27 -5.04
CA THR A 79 -11.38 -14.76 -4.93
C THR A 79 -11.98 -15.12 -3.57
N ILE A 80 -12.56 -14.13 -2.89
CA ILE A 80 -13.29 -14.29 -1.64
C ILE A 80 -14.67 -13.63 -1.83
N PRO A 81 -15.75 -14.42 -1.96
CA PRO A 81 -17.09 -13.89 -2.17
C PRO A 81 -17.49 -12.85 -1.12
N GLY A 82 -18.09 -11.74 -1.56
CA GLY A 82 -18.50 -10.62 -0.71
C GLY A 82 -17.35 -9.77 -0.14
N LYS A 83 -16.09 -10.12 -0.44
CA LYS A 83 -14.91 -9.39 0.05
C LYS A 83 -13.98 -8.96 -1.09
N ALA A 84 -13.59 -9.88 -1.96
CA ALA A 84 -12.72 -9.60 -3.09
C ALA A 84 -13.07 -10.52 -4.26
N GLU A 85 -13.93 -10.05 -5.16
CA GLU A 85 -14.45 -10.85 -6.30
C GLU A 85 -13.45 -10.98 -7.44
N LYS A 86 -12.56 -9.99 -7.59
CA LYS A 86 -11.56 -9.93 -8.67
C LYS A 86 -10.26 -9.31 -8.14
N PRO A 87 -9.57 -9.97 -7.19
CA PRO A 87 -8.33 -9.42 -6.65
C PRO A 87 -7.26 -9.34 -7.73
N LYS A 88 -6.43 -8.30 -7.68
CA LYS A 88 -5.27 -8.19 -8.57
C LYS A 88 -4.34 -9.38 -8.35
N PHE A 89 -3.83 -9.91 -9.47
CA PHE A 89 -2.98 -11.10 -9.49
C PHE A 89 -3.63 -12.35 -8.86
N GLU A 90 -4.94 -12.53 -9.06
CA GLU A 90 -5.65 -13.74 -8.65
C GLU A 90 -4.88 -15.02 -9.05
N ASN A 91 -4.71 -15.92 -8.09
CA ASN A 91 -4.01 -17.20 -8.20
C ASN A 91 -2.53 -17.11 -8.62
N LYS A 92 -1.93 -15.92 -8.60
CA LYS A 92 -0.51 -15.72 -8.89
C LYS A 92 0.27 -15.41 -7.60
N GLN A 93 1.40 -16.08 -7.44
CA GLN A 93 2.30 -15.83 -6.34
C GLN A 93 2.83 -14.38 -6.42
N CYS A 94 2.48 -13.57 -5.43
CA CYS A 94 3.00 -12.23 -5.25
C CYS A 94 4.09 -12.23 -4.18
N TYR A 95 5.03 -11.30 -4.35
CA TYR A 95 6.08 -10.98 -3.40
C TYR A 95 6.03 -9.48 -3.11
N GLY A 96 6.46 -9.06 -1.93
CA GLY A 96 6.44 -7.67 -1.54
C GLY A 96 6.62 -7.51 -0.05
N ILE A 97 5.73 -6.77 0.59
CA ILE A 97 5.84 -6.39 1.99
C ILE A 97 4.56 -6.67 2.77
N GLU A 98 4.74 -6.86 4.07
CA GLU A 98 3.72 -6.74 5.09
C GLU A 98 4.05 -5.52 5.97
N LEU A 99 3.07 -4.62 6.15
CA LEU A 99 3.19 -3.46 7.02
C LEU A 99 2.80 -3.83 8.45
N TRP A 100 3.67 -3.56 9.42
CA TRP A 100 3.37 -3.72 10.85
C TRP A 100 3.37 -2.34 11.51
N VAL A 101 2.24 -1.92 12.05
CA VAL A 101 2.14 -0.69 12.83
C VAL A 101 2.71 -0.95 14.22
N THR A 102 3.84 -0.34 14.55
CA THR A 102 4.52 -0.49 15.85
C THR A 102 4.06 0.54 16.87
N ASP A 103 3.66 1.72 16.41
CA ASP A 103 3.05 2.78 17.22
C ASP A 103 2.06 3.59 16.38
N ARG A 104 0.77 3.38 16.63
CA ARG A 104 -0.29 4.07 15.88
C ARG A 104 -0.35 5.58 16.11
N ASN A 105 0.21 6.09 17.21
CA ASN A 105 0.11 7.52 17.54
C ASN A 105 1.14 8.33 16.75
N THR A 106 2.23 7.69 16.31
CA THR A 106 3.28 8.33 15.51
C THR A 106 3.24 7.90 14.05
N TYR A 107 2.47 6.86 13.71
CA TYR A 107 2.27 6.37 12.35
C TYR A 107 1.73 7.46 11.41
N LYS A 108 2.45 7.69 10.31
CA LYS A 108 2.05 8.61 9.24
C LYS A 108 1.51 7.84 8.04
N SER A 109 0.19 7.67 7.99
CA SER A 109 -0.45 6.86 6.95
C SER A 109 -0.18 7.37 5.54
N ILE A 110 -0.33 8.66 5.29
CA ILE A 110 -0.19 9.24 3.95
C ILE A 110 1.25 9.12 3.46
N ASP A 111 2.22 9.57 4.26
CA ASP A 111 3.64 9.45 3.98
C ASP A 111 4.03 8.00 3.65
N THR A 112 3.49 7.03 4.41
CA THR A 112 3.73 5.60 4.19
C THR A 112 3.20 5.14 2.82
N GLY A 113 2.00 5.55 2.45
CA GLY A 113 1.41 5.25 1.13
C GLY A 113 2.22 5.85 -0.01
N VAL A 114 2.56 7.14 0.09
CA VAL A 114 3.34 7.88 -0.91
C VAL A 114 4.73 7.27 -1.10
N LEU A 115 5.46 7.01 -0.01
CA LEU A 115 6.80 6.42 -0.09
C LEU A 115 6.78 4.96 -0.56
N THR A 116 5.71 4.21 -0.25
CA THR A 116 5.52 2.86 -0.82
C THR A 116 5.36 2.92 -2.33
N LEU A 117 4.47 3.79 -2.82
CA LEU A 117 4.25 3.97 -4.25
C LEU A 117 5.51 4.46 -4.97
N PHE A 118 6.17 5.49 -4.42
CA PHE A 118 7.44 6.02 -4.92
C PHE A 118 8.53 4.95 -5.01
N SER A 119 8.71 4.15 -3.95
CA SER A 119 9.74 3.11 -3.93
C SER A 119 9.50 2.07 -5.01
N ILE A 120 8.26 1.61 -5.17
CA ILE A 120 7.93 0.61 -6.19
C ILE A 120 8.08 1.23 -7.59
N TYR A 121 7.67 2.49 -7.77
CA TYR A 121 7.83 3.21 -9.03
C TYR A 121 9.28 3.26 -9.50
N ASN A 122 10.19 3.69 -8.63
CA ASN A 122 11.61 3.79 -8.96
C ASN A 122 12.32 2.45 -9.10
N MET A 123 11.91 1.43 -8.32
CA MET A 123 12.54 0.11 -8.38
C MET A 123 12.10 -0.68 -9.62
N TYR A 124 10.90 -0.43 -10.15
CA TYR A 124 10.30 -1.21 -11.24
C TYR A 124 9.58 -0.34 -12.28
N PRO A 125 10.26 0.67 -12.86
CA PRO A 125 9.62 1.67 -13.74
C PRO A 125 9.02 1.04 -15.02
N GLU A 126 9.58 -0.08 -15.49
CA GLU A 126 9.09 -0.79 -16.69
C GLU A 126 7.89 -1.71 -16.41
N LYS A 127 7.55 -1.97 -15.14
CA LYS A 127 6.53 -2.97 -14.76
C LYS A 127 5.35 -2.38 -14.03
N ILE A 128 5.58 -1.31 -13.26
CA ILE A 128 4.51 -0.60 -12.59
C ILE A 128 3.64 0.10 -13.63
N ILE A 129 2.32 -0.02 -13.47
CA ILE A 129 1.35 0.77 -14.23
C ILE A 129 0.57 1.56 -13.19
N ILE A 130 0.58 2.88 -13.34
CA ILE A 130 -0.24 3.79 -12.55
C ILE A 130 -1.42 4.22 -13.44
N GLU A 131 -2.63 3.95 -12.97
CA GLU A 131 -3.85 4.44 -13.60
C GLU A 131 -4.08 5.88 -13.13
N GLU A 132 -3.65 6.86 -13.92
CA GLU A 132 -3.66 8.29 -13.55
C GLU A 132 -5.02 8.74 -12.99
N ASP A 133 -6.12 8.48 -13.71
CA ASP A 133 -7.47 8.84 -13.24
C ASP A 133 -7.83 8.22 -11.88
N GLN A 134 -7.38 6.99 -11.63
CA GLN A 134 -7.66 6.27 -10.39
C GLN A 134 -6.81 6.80 -9.23
N LEU A 135 -5.55 7.14 -9.50
CA LEU A 135 -4.67 7.75 -8.50
C LEU A 135 -5.16 9.17 -8.17
N ASN A 136 -5.49 9.98 -9.18
CA ASN A 136 -5.94 11.36 -9.02
C ASN A 136 -7.25 11.41 -8.22
N LYS A 137 -8.19 10.50 -8.47
CA LYS A 137 -9.43 10.40 -7.69
C LYS A 137 -9.20 10.10 -6.21
N ARG A 138 -8.15 9.33 -5.88
CA ARG A 138 -7.81 8.97 -4.49
C ARG A 138 -7.03 10.05 -3.79
N TRP A 139 -6.12 10.69 -4.53
CA TRP A 139 -5.29 11.77 -4.01
C TRP A 139 -6.07 13.09 -3.87
N GLY A 140 -6.99 13.37 -4.80
CA GLY A 140 -7.83 14.57 -4.84
C GLY A 140 -7.43 15.58 -5.93
N ASP A 141 -6.23 15.43 -6.50
CA ASP A 141 -5.74 16.17 -7.67
C ASP A 141 -4.69 15.34 -8.43
N ASN A 142 -4.02 15.92 -9.43
CA ASN A 142 -2.99 15.24 -10.22
C ASN A 142 -1.56 15.45 -9.72
N LYS A 143 -1.33 16.20 -8.62
CA LYS A 143 0.01 16.59 -8.18
C LYS A 143 0.89 15.40 -7.82
N LEU A 144 0.35 14.39 -7.15
CA LEU A 144 1.11 13.19 -6.78
C LEU A 144 1.61 12.46 -8.04
N TYR A 145 0.74 12.29 -9.04
CA TYR A 145 1.12 11.67 -10.30
C TYR A 145 2.18 12.48 -11.05
N GLU A 146 2.02 13.81 -11.13
CA GLU A 146 3.01 14.69 -11.76
C GLU A 146 4.37 14.63 -11.05
N LYS A 147 4.41 14.66 -9.71
CA LYS A 147 5.64 14.57 -8.93
C LYS A 147 6.35 13.23 -9.14
N LEU A 148 5.61 12.12 -9.12
CA LEU A 148 6.18 10.78 -9.37
C LEU A 148 6.81 10.67 -10.76
N THR A 149 6.12 11.17 -11.79
CA THR A 149 6.55 11.02 -13.19
C THR A 149 7.66 12.00 -13.60
N ARG A 150 7.80 13.15 -12.92
CA ARG A 150 8.89 14.11 -13.15
C ARG A 150 10.19 13.76 -12.41
N GLY A 151 10.21 12.66 -11.64
CA GLY A 151 11.38 12.24 -10.88
C GLY A 151 11.62 13.08 -9.63
N ALA A 152 10.55 13.53 -8.95
CA ALA A 152 10.65 14.27 -7.70
C ALA A 152 11.38 13.48 -6.61
N THR A 153 12.08 14.21 -5.74
CA THR A 153 12.67 13.69 -4.52
C THR A 153 11.61 13.29 -3.49
N THR A 154 11.99 12.52 -2.47
CA THR A 154 11.07 12.18 -1.38
C THR A 154 10.62 13.40 -0.58
N GLU A 155 11.47 14.43 -0.47
CA GLU A 155 11.11 15.69 0.20
C GLU A 155 10.02 16.43 -0.57
N GLU A 156 10.19 16.57 -1.90
CA GLU A 156 9.18 17.19 -2.76
C GLU A 156 7.86 16.40 -2.77
N LEU A 157 7.90 15.07 -2.67
CA LEU A 157 6.69 14.23 -2.61
C LEU A 157 5.91 14.39 -1.30
N LEU A 158 6.61 14.67 -0.20
CA LEU A 158 6.00 14.84 1.12
C LEU A 158 5.65 16.30 1.46
N ASP A 159 5.95 17.24 0.55
CA ASP A 159 5.53 18.63 0.61
C ASP A 159 4.21 18.83 -0.15
N TYR A 160 3.09 18.47 0.49
CA TYR A 160 1.74 18.45 -0.09
C TYR A 160 0.91 19.70 0.20
#